data_AF-A0A1T4QSE6-F1
#
_entry.id   AF-A0A1T4QSE6-F1
#
_cell.length_a   1.000
_cell.length_b   1.000
_cell.length_c   1.000
_cell.angle_alpha   90.00
_cell.angle_beta   90.00
_cell.angle_gamma   90.00
#
_symmetry.space_group_name_H-M   'P 1'
#
loop_
_entity.id
_entity.type
_entity.pdbx_description
1 polymer ?
#
loop_
_entity_poly.entity_id
_entity_poly.type
_entity_poly.pdbx_seq_one_letter_code
_entity_poly.pdbx_strand_id
1 'polypeptide(L)' 'MPPEVAPRVVISVPPELRDDAAIKFFCTVPSLAVAGEAAFAMGGEVMSEQWQGAGFVVRNAYDPEGNIFQVRETSAK' A
#
# COMPACT_ATOMS: atom_id res chain seq x y z
N MET A 1 15.39 22.55 13.42
CA MET A 1 16.19 22.39 12.20
C MET A 1 16.88 23.72 11.90
N PRO A 2 18.17 23.75 11.53
CA PRO A 2 18.85 25.01 11.22
C PRO A 2 18.24 25.70 9.99
N PRO A 3 18.16 27.05 9.94
CA PRO A 3 17.44 27.79 8.89
C PRO A 3 17.94 27.51 7.48
N GLU A 4 19.25 27.29 7.33
CA GLU A 4 19.92 26.98 6.06
C GLU A 4 19.58 25.60 5.48
N VAL A 5 19.09 24.68 6.30
CA VAL A 5 18.74 23.30 5.92
C VAL A 5 17.23 23.18 5.64
N ALA A 6 16.42 24.05 6.24
CA ALA A 6 14.97 24.04 6.08
C ALA A 6 14.46 24.05 4.62
N PRO A 7 14.99 24.87 3.69
CA PRO A 7 14.52 24.86 2.31
C PRO A 7 14.88 23.59 1.52
N ARG A 8 15.71 22.70 2.08
CA ARG A 8 16.09 21.42 1.45
C ARG A 8 15.11 20.28 1.76
N VAL A 9 14.17 20.49 2.69
CA VAL A 9 13.13 19.51 2.99
C VAL A 9 12.01 19.68 1.97
N VAL A 10 11.91 18.73 1.04
CA VAL A 10 10.82 18.66 0.07
C VAL A 10 9.74 17.75 0.63
N ILE A 11 8.52 18.26 0.77
CA ILE A 11 7.34 17.48 1.13
C ILE A 11 6.46 17.41 -0.12
N SER A 12 6.32 16.21 -0.69
CA SER A 12 5.44 15.96 -1.84
C SER A 12 3.99 15.74 -1.39
N VAL A 13 3.04 16.14 -2.24
CA VAL A 13 1.59 15.90 -2.06
C VAL A 13 1.01 15.41 -3.39
N PRO A 14 0.55 14.14 -3.49
CA PRO A 14 0.61 13.11 -2.46
C PRO A 14 2.06 12.71 -2.13
N PRO A 15 2.31 12.12 -0.94
CA PRO A 15 3.63 11.59 -0.60
C PRO A 15 4.13 10.59 -1.64
N GLU A 16 5.45 10.50 -1.79
CA GLU A 16 6.05 9.43 -2.58
C GLU A 16 5.74 8.07 -1.94
N LEU A 17 5.42 7.08 -2.77
CA LEU A 17 5.16 5.73 -2.31
C LEU A 17 6.44 5.11 -1.73
N ARG A 18 6.35 4.57 -0.52
CA ARG A 18 7.47 3.97 0.20
C ARG A 18 7.56 2.48 -0.12
N ASP A 19 8.32 2.14 -1.14
CA ASP A 19 8.65 0.76 -1.50
C ASP A 19 9.89 0.24 -0.76
N ASP A 20 10.85 1.12 -0.45
CA ASP A 20 12.05 0.85 0.36
C ASP A 20 11.78 0.98 1.86
N ALA A 21 10.93 0.09 2.39
CA ALA A 21 10.64 0.00 3.82
C ALA A 21 11.19 -1.31 4.41
N ALA A 22 11.80 -1.22 5.60
CA ALA A 22 12.36 -2.38 6.30
C ALA A 22 11.31 -3.44 6.71
N ILE A 23 10.04 -3.03 6.81
CA ILE A 23 8.92 -3.90 7.16
C ILE A 23 7.80 -3.66 6.15
N LYS A 24 7.24 -4.74 5.60
CA LYS A 24 6.07 -4.70 4.73
C LYS A 24 4.88 -5.34 5.44
N PHE A 25 3.85 -4.54 5.70
CA PHE A 25 2.62 -5.01 6.33
C PHE A 25 1.79 -5.84 5.36
N PHE A 26 0.92 -6.70 5.91
CA PHE A 26 -0.09 -7.40 5.13
C PHE A 26 -1.45 -7.41 5.84
N CYS A 27 -2.53 -7.46 5.06
CA CYS A 27 -3.90 -7.62 5.55
C CYS A 27 -4.57 -8.77 4.80
N THR A 28 -5.11 -9.76 5.54
CA THR A 28 -5.95 -10.81 4.94
C THR A 28 -7.38 -10.31 4.82
N VAL A 29 -7.93 -10.37 3.61
CA VAL A 29 -9.31 -9.95 3.31
C VAL A 29 -10.10 -11.11 2.71
N PRO A 30 -11.43 -11.11 2.86
CA PRO A 30 -12.27 -12.11 2.22
C PRO A 30 -12.40 -11.90 0.69
N SER A 31 -12.14 -10.69 0.18
CA SER A 31 -12.16 -10.39 -1.24
C SER A 31 -11.26 -9.20 -1.56
N LEU A 32 -10.34 -9.39 -2.51
CA LEU A 32 -9.47 -8.36 -3.06
C LEU A 32 -10.28 -7.28 -3.79
N ALA A 33 -11.39 -7.64 -4.43
CA ALA A 33 -12.26 -6.69 -5.12
C ALA A 33 -12.88 -5.71 -4.11
N VAL A 34 -13.48 -6.23 -3.03
CA VAL A 34 -14.07 -5.39 -1.96
C VAL A 34 -13.00 -4.51 -1.29
N ALA A 35 -11.80 -5.06 -1.06
CA ALA A 35 -10.68 -4.29 -0.51
C ALA A 35 -10.23 -3.15 -1.45
N GLY A 36 -10.31 -3.36 -2.78
CA GLY A 36 -10.03 -2.33 -3.78
C GLY A 36 -10.98 -1.14 -3.68
N GLU A 37 -12.28 -1.41 -3.66
CA GLU A 37 -13.31 -0.37 -3.51
C GLU A 37 -13.17 0.38 -2.19
N ALA A 38 -12.89 -0.34 -1.09
CA ALA A 38 -12.68 0.26 0.22
C ALA A 38 -11.43 1.16 0.26
N ALA A 39 -10.32 0.70 -0.32
CA ALA A 39 -9.09 1.49 -0.40
C ALA A 39 -9.31 2.77 -1.20
N PHE A 40 -9.95 2.66 -2.38
CA PHE A 40 -10.27 3.80 -3.24
C PHE A 40 -11.15 4.83 -2.53
N ALA A 41 -12.20 4.39 -1.83
CA ALA A 41 -13.08 5.26 -1.05
C ALA A 41 -12.37 6.00 0.09
N MET A 42 -11.23 5.48 0.58
CA MET A 42 -10.43 6.09 1.66
C MET A 42 -9.18 6.84 1.14
N GLY A 43 -9.03 6.99 -0.18
CA GLY A 43 -7.89 7.70 -0.80
C GLY A 43 -6.62 6.86 -0.98
N GLY A 44 -6.72 5.55 -0.80
CA GLY A 44 -5.67 4.58 -1.16
C GLY A 44 -6.01 3.85 -2.46
N GLU A 45 -5.21 2.85 -2.81
CA GLU A 45 -5.47 2.00 -3.97
C GLU A 45 -4.94 0.58 -3.73
N VAL A 46 -5.65 -0.43 -4.25
CA VAL A 46 -5.10 -1.78 -4.42
C VAL A 46 -4.61 -1.89 -5.87
N MET A 47 -3.31 -2.09 -6.03
CA MET A 47 -2.63 -2.13 -7.32
C MET A 47 -3.08 -3.33 -8.16
N SER A 48 -2.90 -3.21 -9.47
CA SER A 48 -3.30 -4.24 -10.45
C SER A 48 -2.37 -5.48 -10.43
N GLU A 49 -1.11 -5.31 -10.02
CA GLU A 49 -0.14 -6.39 -9.93
C GLU A 49 -0.60 -7.46 -8.94
N GLN A 50 -0.49 -8.73 -9.36
CA GLN A 50 -0.99 -9.87 -8.62
C GLN A 50 0.03 -11.00 -8.58
N TRP A 51 0.20 -11.60 -7.40
CA TRP A 51 1.05 -12.77 -7.19
C TRP A 51 0.27 -13.90 -6.53
N GLN A 52 0.56 -15.13 -6.95
CA GLN A 52 0.00 -16.34 -6.34
C GLN A 52 0.95 -16.81 -5.22
N GLY A 53 0.45 -16.82 -3.99
CA GLY A 53 1.09 -17.48 -2.85
C GLY A 53 0.47 -18.84 -2.54
N ALA A 54 1.01 -19.51 -1.53
CA ALA A 54 0.52 -20.80 -1.07
C ALA A 54 -0.86 -20.64 -0.38
N GLY A 55 -1.94 -20.85 -1.14
CA GLY A 55 -3.31 -20.76 -0.63
C GLY A 55 -3.85 -19.33 -0.54
N PHE A 56 -3.22 -18.35 -1.20
CA PHE A 56 -3.71 -16.98 -1.26
C PHE A 56 -3.24 -16.25 -2.52
N VAL A 57 -4.03 -15.27 -2.96
CA VAL A 57 -3.69 -14.30 -3.99
C VAL A 57 -3.27 -13.00 -3.30
N VAL A 58 -2.14 -12.42 -3.69
CA VAL A 58 -1.58 -11.18 -3.12
C VAL A 58 -1.63 -10.06 -4.14
N ARG A 59 -1.99 -8.86 -3.70
CA ARG A 59 -1.77 -7.60 -4.42
C ARG A 59 -1.13 -6.58 -3.49
N ASN A 60 -0.37 -5.64 -4.05
CA ASN A 60 0.09 -4.48 -3.28
C ASN A 60 -1.03 -3.46 -3.16
N ALA A 61 -0.98 -2.63 -2.12
CA ALA A 61 -1.85 -1.50 -1.93
C ALA A 61 -1.07 -0.35 -1.27
N TYR A 62 -1.56 0.87 -1.44
CA TYR A 62 -1.04 2.03 -0.70
C TYR A 62 -2.15 2.78 0.01
N ASP A 63 -1.80 3.44 1.10
CA ASP A 63 -2.66 4.39 1.82
C ASP A 63 -2.35 5.85 1.39
N PRO A 64 -3.15 6.84 1.79
CA PRO A 64 -2.91 8.25 1.46
C PRO A 64 -1.56 8.81 1.93
N GLU A 65 -0.92 8.15 2.89
CA GLU A 65 0.40 8.52 3.41
C GLU A 65 1.55 7.95 2.56
N GLY A 66 1.24 7.15 1.53
CA GLY A 66 2.19 6.50 0.64
C GLY A 66 2.79 5.21 1.20
N ASN A 67 2.23 4.64 2.27
CA ASN A 67 2.73 3.38 2.81
C ASN A 67 2.29 2.21 1.93
N ILE A 68 3.24 1.43 1.43
CA ILE A 68 2.93 0.23 0.65
C ILE A 68 2.76 -0.98 1.58
N PHE A 69 1.66 -1.70 1.41
CA PHE A 69 1.37 -2.95 2.12
C PHE A 69 0.79 -3.99 1.16
N GLN A 70 0.67 -5.24 1.63
CA GLN A 70 0.05 -6.31 0.87
C GLN A 70 -1.39 -6.55 1.32
N VAL A 71 -2.28 -6.76 0.36
CA VAL A 71 -3.61 -7.30 0.60
C VAL A 71 -3.62 -8.72 0.05
N ARG A 72 -4.06 -9.66 0.86
CA ARG A 72 -4.12 -11.08 0.48
C ARG A 72 -5.52 -11.63 0.65
N GLU A 73 -6.03 -12.27 -0.38
CA GLU A 73 -7.27 -13.03 -0.33
C GLU A 73 -6.95 -14.51 -0.29
N THR A 74 -7.53 -15.22 0.68
CA THR A 74 -7.35 -16.67 0.80
C THR A 74 -7.98 -17.35 -0.41
N SER A 75 -7.18 -18.12 -1.14
CA SER A 75 -7.69 -18.98 -2.20
C SER A 75 -8.37 -20.17 -1.54
N ALA A 76 -9.66 -20.37 -1.81
CA ALA A 76 -10.33 -21.60 -1.39
C ALA A 76 -9.54 -22.81 -1.92
N LYS A 77 -9.27 -23.77 -1.04
CA LYS A 77 -8.52 -24.98 -1.35
C LYS A 77 -9.41 -26.00 -2.05
#